data_AF-A0A8C7A6N1-F1
#
_entry.id   AF-A0A8C7A6N1-F1
#
_cell.length_a   1.000
_cell.length_b   1.000
_cell.length_c   1.000
_cell.angle_alpha   90.00
_cell.angle_beta   90.00
_cell.angle_gamma   90.00
#
_symmetry.space_group_name_H-M   'P 1'
#
loop_
_entity.id
_entity.type
_entity.pdbx_description
1 polymer ?
#
loop_
_entity_poly.entity_id
_entity_poly.type
_entity_poly.pdbx_seq_one_letter_code
_entity_poly.pdbx_strand_id
1 'polypeptide(L)'
;MATPPEAGPSALRFAAAASWQVVRGRCVEHFPRVLEFLRSLRIAAPGLVRYRHHERLCMGLKAKVVVELIQQGRPWAQVLNALHHHFPESGPVVRDPKATKQDLRKVLEAQETFCQEVKHLAEAPVDLVSRVQSAPLMIR
;
A
#
# COMPACT_ATOMS: atom_id res chain seq x y z
N MET A 1 -19.57 34.35 5.84
CA MET A 1 -19.63 32.91 5.51
C MET A 1 -18.38 32.57 4.72
N ALA A 2 -17.37 31.96 5.34
CA ALA A 2 -16.16 31.54 4.63
C ALA A 2 -16.52 30.39 3.70
N THR A 3 -16.20 30.52 2.41
CA THR A 3 -16.28 29.42 1.44
C THR A 3 -15.47 28.23 1.97
N PRO A 4 -16.00 26.99 1.93
CA PRO A 4 -15.26 25.82 2.39
C PRO A 4 -13.94 25.70 1.63
N PRO A 5 -12.86 25.23 2.29
CA PRO A 5 -11.51 25.23 1.74
C PRO A 5 -11.47 24.47 0.41
N GLU A 6 -11.19 25.23 -0.65
CA GLU A 6 -10.93 24.84 -2.04
C GLU A 6 -11.15 23.36 -2.40
N ALA A 7 -12.41 22.95 -2.57
CA ALA A 7 -12.74 21.67 -3.20
C ALA A 7 -12.56 21.77 -4.74
N GLY A 8 -11.35 22.11 -5.18
CA GLY A 8 -11.04 22.41 -6.57
C GLY A 8 -9.73 21.79 -7.05
N PRO A 9 -9.36 22.03 -8.32
CA PRO A 9 -8.13 21.49 -8.92
C PRO A 9 -6.85 21.82 -8.15
N SER A 10 -6.82 22.93 -7.40
CA SER A 10 -5.69 23.33 -6.56
C SER A 10 -5.43 22.35 -5.42
N ALA A 11 -6.46 21.99 -4.64
CA ALA A 11 -6.33 21.01 -3.55
C ALA A 11 -5.87 19.64 -4.05
N LEU A 12 -6.36 19.21 -5.22
CA LEU A 12 -5.91 17.98 -5.85
C LEU A 12 -4.40 18.02 -6.18
N ARG A 13 -3.93 19.14 -6.74
CA ARG A 13 -2.51 19.33 -7.07
C ARG A 13 -1.64 19.40 -5.81
N PHE A 14 -2.11 20.06 -4.75
CA PHE A 14 -1.40 20.09 -3.46
C PHE A 14 -1.26 18.69 -2.87
N ALA A 15 -2.34 17.93 -2.79
CA ALA A 15 -2.30 16.55 -2.28
C ALA A 15 -1.41 15.64 -3.16
N ALA A 16 -1.44 15.81 -4.47
CA ALA A 16 -0.57 15.09 -5.40
C ALA A 16 0.92 15.45 -5.19
N ALA A 17 1.24 16.74 -5.08
CA ALA A 17 2.62 17.21 -4.86
C ALA A 17 3.16 16.73 -3.51
N ALA A 18 2.36 16.82 -2.44
CA ALA A 18 2.72 16.29 -1.13
C ALA A 18 2.93 14.76 -1.17
N SER A 19 2.03 14.02 -1.81
CA SER A 19 2.14 12.57 -1.98
C SER A 19 3.40 12.18 -2.74
N TRP A 20 3.72 12.92 -3.81
CA TRP A 20 4.94 12.72 -4.59
C TRP A 20 6.20 12.92 -3.74
N GLN A 21 6.23 13.99 -2.93
CA GLN A 21 7.35 14.26 -2.05
C GLN A 21 7.53 13.18 -0.97
N VAL A 22 6.44 12.70 -0.37
CA VAL A 22 6.44 11.59 0.60
C VAL A 22 7.05 10.32 -0.01
N VAL A 23 6.60 9.94 -1.22
CA VAL A 23 7.08 8.72 -1.88
C VAL A 23 8.56 8.86 -2.27
N ARG A 24 8.97 9.99 -2.83
CA ARG A 24 10.38 10.24 -3.19
C ARG A 24 11.31 10.30 -1.97
N GLY A 25 10.84 10.92 -0.89
CA GLY A 25 11.57 11.02 0.37
C GLY A 25 11.57 9.73 1.18
N ARG A 26 10.83 8.70 0.76
CA ARG A 26 10.65 7.43 1.49
C ARG A 26 10.12 7.63 2.91
N CYS A 27 9.29 8.64 3.13
CA CYS A 27 8.66 8.94 4.42
C CYS A 27 7.50 7.97 4.69
N VAL A 28 7.83 6.73 5.07
CA VAL A 28 6.88 5.61 5.20
C VAL A 28 5.76 5.92 6.21
N GLU A 29 6.06 6.70 7.25
CA GLU A 29 5.11 7.19 8.24
C GLU A 29 3.93 7.98 7.64
N HIS A 30 4.11 8.55 6.45
CA HIS A 30 3.08 9.30 5.72
C HIS A 30 2.40 8.51 4.60
N PHE A 31 2.81 7.26 4.34
CA PHE A 31 2.18 6.42 3.31
C PHE A 31 0.67 6.18 3.55
N PRO A 32 0.15 6.07 4.79
CA PRO A 32 -1.30 6.02 5.01
C PRO A 32 -2.06 7.21 4.41
N ARG A 33 -1.50 8.42 4.43
CA ARG A 33 -2.11 9.61 3.82
C ARG A 33 -2.10 9.54 2.29
N VAL A 34 -1.03 9.00 1.70
CA VAL A 34 -0.96 8.74 0.26
C VAL A 34 -2.02 7.72 -0.16
N LEU A 35 -2.23 6.67 0.63
CA LEU A 35 -3.26 5.66 0.38
C LEU A 35 -4.68 6.24 0.45
N GLU A 36 -4.95 7.13 1.42
CA GLU A 36 -6.22 7.86 1.51
C GLU A 36 -6.46 8.71 0.25
N PHE A 37 -5.44 9.46 -0.18
CA PHE A 37 -5.52 10.27 -1.39
C PHE A 37 -5.80 9.43 -2.65
N LEU A 38 -5.06 8.33 -2.83
CA LEU A 38 -5.26 7.41 -3.96
C LEU A 38 -6.64 6.77 -3.93
N ARG A 39 -7.17 6.42 -2.74
CA ARG A 39 -8.52 5.88 -2.58
C ARG A 39 -9.58 6.91 -2.99
N SER A 40 -9.45 8.16 -2.53
CA SER A 40 -10.37 9.24 -2.92
C SER A 40 -10.35 9.47 -4.43
N LEU A 41 -9.16 9.44 -5.06
CA LEU A 41 -9.03 9.50 -6.52
C LEU A 41 -9.72 8.31 -7.21
N ARG A 42 -9.60 7.10 -6.66
CA ARG A 42 -10.24 5.91 -7.26
C ARG A 42 -11.77 6.00 -7.22
N ILE A 43 -12.32 6.51 -6.12
CA ILE A 43 -13.76 6.71 -5.97
C ILE A 43 -14.26 7.81 -6.93
N ALA A 44 -13.57 8.95 -6.98
CA ALA A 44 -13.99 10.09 -7.80
C ALA A 44 -13.75 9.89 -9.30
N ALA A 45 -12.68 9.19 -9.67
CA ALA A 45 -12.26 9.01 -11.06
C ALA A 45 -11.67 7.60 -11.29
N PRO A 46 -12.49 6.53 -11.28
CA PRO A 46 -12.01 5.15 -11.48
C PRO A 46 -11.37 4.92 -12.86
N GLY A 47 -11.64 5.79 -13.83
CA GLY A 47 -11.00 5.79 -15.14
C GLY A 47 -9.62 6.44 -15.21
N LEU A 48 -9.14 7.11 -14.16
CA LEU A 48 -7.88 7.85 -14.17
C LEU A 48 -6.68 6.96 -14.48
N VAL A 49 -6.67 5.76 -13.92
CA VAL A 49 -5.68 4.71 -14.21
C VAL A 49 -6.37 3.35 -14.28
N ARG A 50 -5.74 2.38 -14.96
CA ARG A 50 -6.24 0.99 -14.95
C ARG A 50 -6.23 0.43 -13.52
N TYR A 51 -7.21 -0.41 -13.20
CA TYR A 51 -7.35 -1.08 -11.90
C TYR A 51 -6.03 -1.68 -11.41
N ARG A 52 -5.36 -2.47 -12.25
CA ARG A 52 -4.09 -3.11 -11.90
C ARG A 52 -2.98 -2.12 -11.52
N HIS A 53 -2.92 -0.93 -12.11
CA HIS A 53 -1.91 0.07 -11.74
C HIS A 53 -2.20 0.68 -10.37
N HIS A 54 -3.47 0.99 -10.11
CA HIS A 54 -3.91 1.47 -8.80
C HIS A 54 -3.61 0.46 -7.70
N GLU A 55 -4.03 -0.80 -7.88
CA GLU A 55 -3.81 -1.85 -6.90
C GLU A 55 -2.33 -2.13 -6.67
N ARG A 56 -1.51 -2.20 -7.72
CA ARG A 56 -0.06 -2.42 -7.55
C ARG A 56 0.60 -1.31 -6.73
N LEU A 57 0.23 -0.05 -6.98
CA LEU A 57 0.76 1.07 -6.22
C LEU A 57 0.31 1.01 -4.75
N CYS A 58 -0.99 0.83 -4.50
CA CYS A 58 -1.54 0.75 -3.16
C CYS A 58 -0.96 -0.44 -2.38
N MET A 59 -0.84 -1.60 -3.00
CA MET A 59 -0.26 -2.81 -2.40
C MET A 59 1.22 -2.62 -2.05
N GLY A 60 2.00 -1.99 -2.95
CA GLY A 60 3.41 -1.69 -2.68
C GLY A 60 3.60 -0.73 -1.50
N LEU A 61 2.78 0.33 -1.40
CA LEU A 61 2.82 1.25 -0.27
C LEU A 61 2.44 0.56 1.05
N LYS A 62 1.36 -0.23 1.05
CA LYS A 62 0.93 -1.04 2.21
C LYS A 62 2.01 -2.02 2.66
N ALA A 63 2.59 -2.76 1.71
CA ALA A 63 3.65 -3.73 1.99
C ALA A 63 4.87 -3.03 2.60
N LYS A 64 5.27 -1.86 2.07
CA LYS A 64 6.40 -1.09 2.61
C LYS A 64 6.15 -0.64 4.05
N VAL A 65 4.93 -0.26 4.44
CA VAL A 65 4.60 0.04 5.85
C VAL A 65 4.87 -1.16 6.75
N VAL A 66 4.42 -2.36 6.35
CA VAL A 66 4.65 -3.60 7.13
C VAL A 66 6.14 -3.94 7.18
N VAL A 67 6.83 -3.90 6.05
CA VAL A 67 8.28 -4.18 5.96
C VAL A 67 9.10 -3.20 6.78
N GLU A 68 8.71 -1.93 6.83
CA GLU A 68 9.38 -0.93 7.67
C GLU A 68 9.29 -1.28 9.16
N LEU A 69 8.14 -1.76 9.63
CA LEU A 69 8.00 -2.23 11.02
C LEU A 69 8.91 -3.42 11.33
N ILE A 70 9.05 -4.35 10.37
CA ILE A 70 9.97 -5.49 10.49
C ILE A 70 11.42 -5.00 10.57
N GLN A 71 11.82 -4.10 9.66
CA GLN A 71 13.19 -3.54 9.62
C GLN A 71 13.55 -2.73 10.87
N GLN A 72 12.57 -2.07 11.48
CA GLN A 72 12.73 -1.37 12.76
C GLN A 72 12.75 -2.31 13.97
N GLY A 73 12.64 -3.64 13.78
CA GLY A 73 12.64 -4.61 14.87
C GLY A 73 11.42 -4.51 15.78
N ARG A 74 10.28 -4.03 15.26
CA ARG A 74 9.06 -3.88 16.04
C ARG A 74 8.54 -5.27 16.47
N PRO A 75 7.88 -5.39 17.64
CA PRO A 75 7.33 -6.66 18.08
C PRO A 75 6.39 -7.28 17.04
N TRP A 76 6.48 -8.59 16.82
CA TRP A 76 5.67 -9.30 15.81
C TRP A 76 4.16 -9.08 15.96
N ALA A 77 3.65 -8.94 17.19
CA ALA A 77 2.24 -8.59 17.41
C ALA A 77 1.85 -7.27 16.72
N GLN A 78 2.72 -6.26 16.72
CA GLN A 78 2.47 -4.98 16.05
C GLN A 78 2.58 -5.12 14.52
N VAL A 79 3.55 -5.89 14.03
CA VAL A 79 3.71 -6.18 12.60
C VAL A 79 2.48 -6.92 12.05
N LEU A 80 2.03 -7.97 12.74
CA LEU A 80 0.87 -8.76 12.33
C LEU A 80 -0.43 -7.95 12.40
N ASN A 81 -0.57 -7.07 13.39
CA ASN A 81 -1.72 -6.15 13.45
C ASN A 81 -1.73 -5.19 12.23
N ALA A 82 -0.58 -4.62 11.87
CA ALA A 82 -0.47 -3.78 10.68
C ALA A 82 -0.73 -4.57 9.38
N LEU A 83 -0.27 -5.81 9.30
CA LEU A 83 -0.54 -6.72 8.18
C LEU A 83 -2.05 -6.94 8.01
N HIS A 84 -2.76 -7.33 9.07
CA HIS A 84 -4.21 -7.53 9.03
C HIS A 84 -4.98 -6.25 8.68
N HIS A 85 -4.54 -5.10 9.21
CA HIS A 85 -5.17 -3.82 8.89
C HIS A 85 -5.04 -3.45 7.40
N HIS A 86 -3.87 -3.66 6.79
CA HIS A 86 -3.63 -3.28 5.40
C HIS A 86 -4.10 -4.32 4.38
N PHE A 87 -4.14 -5.60 4.78
CA PHE A 87 -4.48 -6.76 3.95
C PHE A 87 -5.57 -7.62 4.63
N PRO A 88 -6.81 -7.12 4.75
CA PRO A 88 -7.90 -7.85 5.38
C PRO A 88 -8.31 -9.10 4.55
N GLU A 89 -8.74 -10.16 5.24
CA GLU A 89 -9.13 -11.44 4.63
C GLU A 89 -10.42 -11.36 3.79
N SER A 90 -11.28 -10.37 4.04
CA SER A 90 -12.56 -10.17 3.35
C SER A 90 -12.41 -9.73 1.87
N GLY A 91 -11.19 -9.57 1.38
CA GLY A 91 -10.88 -9.13 0.02
C GLY A 91 -11.29 -7.68 -0.27
N PRO A 92 -10.94 -7.13 -1.44
CA PRO A 92 -11.38 -5.80 -1.85
C PRO A 92 -12.90 -5.78 -2.05
N VAL A 93 -13.61 -4.94 -1.28
CA VAL A 93 -15.08 -4.78 -1.33
C VAL A 93 -15.54 -4.17 -2.67
N VAL A 94 -14.66 -3.50 -3.42
CA VAL A 94 -15.01 -2.73 -4.61
C VAL A 94 -14.67 -3.50 -5.88
N ARG A 95 -15.70 -4.00 -6.58
CA ARG A 95 -15.55 -4.46 -7.97
C ARG A 95 -15.43 -3.27 -8.89
N ASP A 96 -14.21 -3.00 -9.36
CA ASP A 96 -14.02 -2.03 -10.41
C ASP A 96 -14.61 -2.55 -11.74
N PRO A 97 -15.46 -1.77 -12.44
CA PRO A 97 -16.10 -2.22 -13.67
C PRO A 97 -15.10 -2.51 -14.80
N LYS A 98 -13.85 -2.02 -14.70
CA LYS A 98 -12.77 -2.26 -15.67
C LYS A 98 -11.75 -3.29 -15.18
N ALA A 99 -11.97 -3.94 -14.03
CA ALA A 99 -11.08 -5.00 -13.57
C ALA A 99 -11.33 -6.31 -14.34
N THR A 100 -10.31 -6.83 -15.01
CA THR A 100 -10.41 -8.16 -15.62
C THR A 100 -10.30 -9.25 -14.55
N LYS A 101 -10.88 -10.43 -14.80
CA LYS A 101 -10.73 -11.59 -13.91
C LYS A 101 -9.27 -11.95 -13.67
N GLN A 102 -8.41 -11.78 -14.68
CA GLN A 102 -6.99 -12.05 -14.56
C GLN A 102 -6.28 -11.04 -13.65
N ASP A 103 -6.62 -9.75 -13.76
CA ASP A 103 -6.05 -8.72 -12.88
C ASP A 103 -6.44 -8.97 -11.42
N LEU A 104 -7.70 -9.31 -11.17
CA LEU A 104 -8.19 -9.66 -9.83
C LEU A 104 -7.42 -10.85 -9.24
N ARG A 105 -7.25 -11.93 -10.02
CA ARG A 105 -6.47 -13.09 -9.58
C ARG A 105 -5.03 -12.73 -9.21
N LYS A 106 -4.33 -11.98 -10.07
CA LYS A 106 -2.94 -11.57 -9.82
C LYS A 106 -2.80 -10.68 -8.59
N VAL A 107 -3.77 -9.80 -8.35
CA VAL A 107 -3.78 -8.92 -7.16
C VAL A 107 -3.98 -9.75 -5.89
N LEU A 108 -4.93 -10.69 -5.91
CA LEU A 108 -5.19 -11.57 -4.77
C LEU A 108 -4.02 -12.51 -4.47
N GLU A 109 -3.45 -13.13 -5.50
CA GLU A 109 -2.27 -14.01 -5.38
C GLU A 109 -1.09 -13.26 -4.77
N ALA A 110 -0.75 -12.07 -5.28
CA ALA A 110 0.33 -11.27 -4.72
C ALA A 110 0.09 -10.85 -3.25
N GLN A 111 -1.15 -10.51 -2.90
CA GLN A 111 -1.52 -10.21 -1.51
C GLN A 111 -1.36 -11.44 -0.62
N GLU A 112 -1.86 -12.60 -1.04
CA GLU A 112 -1.78 -13.85 -0.28
C GLU A 112 -0.33 -14.28 -0.06
N THR A 113 0.49 -14.28 -1.12
CA THR A 113 1.92 -14.60 -1.02
C THR A 113 2.62 -13.67 -0.02
N PHE A 114 2.42 -12.36 -0.11
CA PHE A 114 3.02 -11.42 0.83
C PHE A 114 2.58 -11.67 2.28
N CYS A 115 1.28 -11.90 2.51
CA CYS A 115 0.77 -12.20 3.84
C CYS A 115 1.36 -13.49 4.42
N GLN A 116 1.49 -14.54 3.60
CA GLN A 116 2.10 -15.81 4.01
C GLN A 116 3.58 -15.64 4.34
N GLU A 117 4.33 -14.90 3.51
CA GLU A 117 5.75 -14.62 3.78
C GLU A 117 5.96 -13.91 5.12
N VAL A 118 5.16 -12.87 5.42
CA VAL A 118 5.25 -12.15 6.69
C VAL A 118 4.87 -13.04 7.87
N LYS A 119 3.84 -13.88 7.75
CA LYS A 119 3.43 -14.84 8.79
C LYS A 119 4.53 -15.87 9.06
N HIS A 120 5.15 -16.42 8.01
CA HIS A 120 6.28 -17.35 8.15
C HIS A 120 7.50 -16.70 8.82
N LEU A 121 7.80 -15.44 8.51
CA LEU A 121 8.88 -14.71 9.19
C LEU A 121 8.59 -14.52 10.68
N ALA A 122 7.32 -14.36 11.07
CA ALA A 122 6.92 -14.24 12.47
C ALA A 122 7.07 -15.54 13.27
N GLU A 123 6.86 -16.69 12.64
CA GLU A 123 6.99 -18.02 13.25
C GLU A 123 8.45 -18.45 13.44
N ALA A 124 9.37 -18.02 12.58
CA ALA A 124 10.78 -18.38 12.61
C ALA A 124 11.72 -17.15 12.47
N PRO A 125 11.83 -16.29 13.50
CA PRO A 125 12.57 -15.03 13.43
C PRO A 125 14.10 -15.17 13.40
N VAL A 126 14.65 -16.39 13.51
CA VAL A 126 16.10 -16.65 13.67
C VAL A 126 16.91 -16.40 12.37
N ASP A 127 16.24 -16.26 11.22
CA ASP A 127 16.89 -16.09 9.90
C ASP A 127 16.62 -14.70 9.27
N LEU A 128 16.38 -13.69 10.11
CA LEU A 128 15.90 -12.36 9.69
C LEU A 128 16.90 -11.59 8.82
N VAL A 129 18.20 -11.71 9.14
CA VAL A 129 19.26 -10.89 8.51
C VAL A 129 19.59 -11.39 7.10
N SER A 130 19.55 -12.71 6.88
CA SER A 130 19.85 -13.33 5.57
C SER A 130 18.73 -13.13 4.55
N ARG A 131 17.46 -13.15 4.98
CA ARG A 131 16.27 -13.05 4.10
C ARG A 131 15.86 -11.62 3.77
N VAL A 132 16.05 -10.67 4.69
CA VAL A 132 15.74 -9.25 4.42
C VAL A 132 16.83 -8.59 3.56
N GLN A 133 18.09 -9.02 3.67
CA GLN A 133 19.20 -8.51 2.84
C GLN A 133 19.22 -9.08 1.42
N SER A 134 18.61 -10.25 1.19
CA SER A 134 18.48 -10.89 -0.12
C SER A 134 17.29 -10.39 -0.95
N ALA A 135 16.62 -9.32 -0.52
CA ALA A 135 15.73 -8.51 -1.36
C ALA A 135 16.43 -7.22 -1.86
N PRO A 136 17.52 -7.29 -2.66
CA PRO A 136 18.09 -6.09 -3.24
C PRO A 136 17.23 -5.63 -4.44
N LEU A 137 16.84 -4.37 -4.40
CA LEU A 137 16.99 -3.44 -5.54
C LEU A 137 16.38 -3.88 -6.88
N MET A 138 15.06 -4.10 -6.93
CA MET A 138 14.34 -4.19 -8.21
C MET A 138 13.62 -2.90 -8.63
N ILE A 139 14.14 -1.73 -8.22
CA ILE A 139 13.83 -0.45 -8.85
C ILE A 139 15.10 0.43 -8.79
N ARG A 140 15.88 0.40 -9.86
CA ARG A 140 16.74 1.51 -10.28
C ARG A 140 16.12 2.13 -11.51
#